data_AF-A0A1F8DN77-F1
#
_entry.id   AF-A0A1F8DN77-F1
#
_cell.length_a   1.000
_cell.length_b   1.000
_cell.length_c   1.000
_cell.angle_alpha   90.00
_cell.angle_beta   90.00
_cell.angle_gamma   90.00
#
_symmetry.space_group_name_H-M   'P 1'
#
loop_
_entity.id
_entity.type
_entity.pdbx_description
1 polymer ?
#
loop_
_entity_poly.entity_id
_entity_poly.type
_entity_poly.pdbx_seq_one_letter_code
_entity_poly.pdbx_strand_id
1 'polypeptide(L)'
;MVFISEALPNPVGKDTEGEFVELFNSSDKEVSLASWSLKDAGGKSYLFKNESITARGFLWLPYSKTKISLNNDGETISLFDGSGELVDSLSYQDSLGEGTSLIKSNLPENYLKTNRPTPGEQNVFLKSENGESFLDGNKAIAENLSSGEIVPQPLSSSQVLDGSLSGEVMGVGIFSVFVLTFIFWYAYRKIQSV
;
A
#
# COMPACT_ATOMS: atom_id res chain seq x y z
N MET A 1 -5.69 13.75 -4.02
CA MET A 1 -6.49 13.39 -2.83
C MET A 1 -5.65 12.50 -1.94
N VAL A 2 -5.94 12.42 -0.64
CA VAL A 2 -5.26 11.47 0.26
C VAL A 2 -6.22 10.31 0.52
N PHE A 3 -5.73 9.08 0.48
CA PHE A 3 -6.53 7.88 0.72
C PHE A 3 -5.68 6.77 1.36
N ILE A 4 -6.32 5.71 1.85
CA ILE A 4 -5.65 4.55 2.44
C ILE A 4 -5.12 3.67 1.29
N SER A 5 -3.80 3.63 1.10
CA SER A 5 -3.18 2.89 -0.01
C SER A 5 -3.00 1.41 0.30
N GLU A 6 -2.70 1.09 1.55
CA GLU A 6 -2.41 -0.27 1.98
C GLU A 6 -2.72 -0.48 3.46
N ALA A 7 -3.11 -1.70 3.83
CA ALA A 7 -3.09 -2.15 5.22
C ALA A 7 -2.58 -3.58 5.32
N LEU A 8 -1.79 -3.89 6.35
CA LEU A 8 -1.35 -5.23 6.68
C LEU A 8 -1.84 -5.59 8.09
N PRO A 9 -2.99 -6.27 8.22
CA PRO A 9 -3.56 -6.63 9.52
C PRO A 9 -2.80 -7.75 10.23
N ASN A 10 -2.49 -8.81 9.50
CA ASN A 10 -1.88 -10.03 10.03
C ASN A 10 -0.46 -10.18 9.49
N PRO A 11 0.55 -9.44 9.97
CA PRO A 11 1.91 -9.55 9.47
C PRO A 11 2.54 -10.90 9.83
N VAL A 12 3.61 -11.27 9.13
CA VAL A 12 4.43 -12.41 9.57
C VAL A 12 5.07 -12.11 10.92
N GLY A 13 4.86 -12.97 11.91
CA GLY A 13 5.37 -12.81 13.27
C GLY A 13 4.38 -12.12 14.19
N LYS A 14 4.84 -11.10 14.96
CA LYS A 14 3.97 -10.40 15.91
C LYS A 14 3.30 -9.20 15.26
N ASP A 15 1.99 -9.10 15.42
CA ASP A 15 1.17 -7.98 14.93
C ASP A 15 1.75 -6.62 15.35
N THR A 16 2.08 -6.47 16.64
CA THR A 16 2.64 -5.23 17.18
C THR A 16 3.98 -4.77 16.56
N GLU A 17 4.67 -5.66 15.83
CA GLU A 17 5.95 -5.40 15.18
C GLU A 17 5.82 -5.19 13.65
N GLY A 18 4.73 -5.66 13.03
CA GLY A 18 4.58 -5.65 11.56
C GLY A 18 3.28 -5.06 11.04
N GLU A 19 2.27 -4.84 11.88
CA GLU A 19 0.97 -4.32 11.46
C GLU A 19 1.10 -2.83 11.09
N PHE A 20 0.47 -2.45 9.97
CA PHE A 20 0.48 -1.07 9.52
C PHE A 20 -0.75 -0.70 8.69
N VAL A 21 -0.97 0.61 8.63
CA VAL A 21 -1.80 1.28 7.63
C VAL A 21 -0.89 2.22 6.86
N GLU A 22 -1.19 2.43 5.58
CA GLU A 22 -0.47 3.37 4.73
C GLU A 22 -1.44 4.35 4.06
N LEU A 23 -1.03 5.61 4.00
CA LEU A 23 -1.73 6.65 3.26
C LEU A 23 -0.92 7.04 2.02
N PHE A 24 -1.62 7.32 0.92
CA PHE A 24 -1.02 7.88 -0.28
C PHE A 24 -1.64 9.23 -0.64
N ASN A 25 -0.80 10.18 -1.05
CA ASN A 25 -1.23 11.46 -1.60
C ASN A 25 -1.15 11.45 -3.13
N SER A 26 -2.29 11.30 -3.79
CA SER A 26 -2.38 11.33 -5.26
C SER A 26 -2.36 12.72 -5.88
N SER A 27 -2.20 13.79 -5.11
CA SER A 27 -2.07 15.14 -5.67
C SER A 27 -0.64 15.44 -6.12
N ASP A 28 -0.48 16.54 -6.86
CA ASP A 28 0.79 17.10 -7.31
C ASP A 28 1.42 18.08 -6.30
N LYS A 29 0.85 18.18 -5.10
CA LYS A 29 1.31 19.06 -4.02
C LYS A 29 1.42 18.31 -2.72
N GLU A 30 2.27 18.81 -1.81
CA GLU A 30 2.27 18.32 -0.43
C GLU A 30 0.93 18.59 0.25
N VAL A 31 0.44 17.62 1.03
CA VAL A 31 -0.77 17.75 1.84
C VAL A 31 -0.38 17.63 3.31
N SER A 32 -0.67 18.66 4.09
CA SER A 32 -0.60 18.60 5.55
C SER A 32 -1.79 17.83 6.10
N LEU A 33 -1.53 16.90 7.02
CA LEU A 33 -2.54 16.13 7.74
C LEU A 33 -2.83 16.71 9.11
N ALA A 34 -2.36 17.92 9.44
CA ALA A 34 -2.62 18.51 10.75
C ALA A 34 -4.14 18.51 11.08
N SER A 35 -4.48 17.99 12.26
CA SER A 35 -5.85 17.80 12.75
C SER A 35 -6.67 16.69 12.06
N TRP A 36 -6.14 16.02 11.05
CA TRP A 36 -6.77 14.81 10.50
C TRP A 36 -6.72 13.69 11.52
N SER A 37 -7.53 12.65 11.33
CA SER A 37 -7.47 11.46 12.19
C SER A 37 -7.69 10.15 11.45
N LEU A 38 -7.00 9.11 11.89
CA LEU A 38 -7.22 7.72 11.50
C LEU A 38 -7.92 7.00 12.66
N LYS A 39 -9.01 6.29 12.40
CA LYS A 39 -9.83 5.63 13.43
C LYS A 39 -10.17 4.20 13.05
N ASP A 40 -10.08 3.29 14.01
CA ASP A 40 -10.64 1.93 13.87
C ASP A 40 -12.11 1.87 14.29
N ALA A 41 -12.77 0.74 14.01
CA ALA A 41 -14.15 0.52 14.41
C ALA A 41 -14.31 0.34 15.93
N GLY A 42 -13.23 -0.03 16.63
CA GLY A 42 -13.16 -0.14 18.09
C GLY A 42 -13.14 1.20 18.83
N GLY A 43 -12.98 2.31 18.12
CA GLY A 43 -12.97 3.67 18.67
C GLY A 43 -11.57 4.20 19.02
N LYS A 44 -10.50 3.47 18.75
CA LYS A 44 -9.13 4.00 18.82
C LYS A 44 -8.97 5.04 17.72
N SER A 45 -8.36 6.17 18.08
CA SER A 45 -8.07 7.26 17.16
C SER A 45 -6.60 7.65 17.24
N TYR A 46 -5.97 7.78 16.07
CA TYR A 46 -4.70 8.45 15.89
C TYR A 46 -4.94 9.85 15.31
N LEU A 47 -4.51 10.89 16.04
CA LEU A 47 -4.60 12.28 15.60
C LEU A 47 -3.26 12.71 15.00
N PHE A 48 -3.28 13.12 13.74
CA PHE A 48 -2.11 13.67 13.06
C PHE A 48 -1.83 15.08 13.58
N LYS A 49 -0.58 15.33 13.99
CA LYS A 49 -0.19 16.61 14.61
C LYS A 49 0.57 17.49 13.65
N ASN A 50 1.56 16.92 12.98
CA ASN A 50 2.51 17.64 12.15
C ASN A 50 2.98 16.83 10.94
N GLU A 51 2.33 15.71 10.66
CA GLU A 51 2.60 14.92 9.48
C GLU A 51 2.10 15.62 8.21
N SER A 52 2.90 15.52 7.16
CA SER A 52 2.52 15.83 5.79
C SER A 52 2.90 14.66 4.88
N ILE A 53 2.23 14.58 3.74
CA ILE A 53 2.55 13.64 2.67
C ILE A 53 2.94 14.46 1.45
N THR A 54 4.16 14.26 0.94
CA THR A 54 4.65 14.93 -0.26
C THR A 54 3.76 14.62 -1.48
N ALA A 55 3.90 15.41 -2.54
CA ALA A 55 3.25 15.13 -3.81
C ALA A 55 3.61 13.70 -4.28
N ARG A 56 2.60 12.88 -4.60
CA ARG A 56 2.78 11.46 -4.96
C ARG A 56 3.56 10.65 -3.92
N GLY A 57 3.54 11.07 -2.66
CA GLY A 57 4.21 10.41 -1.56
C GLY A 57 3.33 9.44 -0.78
N PHE A 58 3.99 8.61 0.02
CA PHE A 58 3.37 7.65 0.94
C PHE A 58 3.69 8.03 2.39
N LEU A 59 2.77 7.70 3.30
CA LEU A 59 2.98 7.81 4.74
C LEU A 59 2.67 6.47 5.39
N TRP A 60 3.73 5.76 5.75
CA TRP A 60 3.67 4.50 6.48
C TRP A 60 3.38 4.73 7.97
N LEU A 61 2.34 4.09 8.48
CA LEU A 61 1.83 4.23 9.84
C LEU A 61 1.83 2.87 10.55
N PRO A 62 2.96 2.45 11.15
CA PRO A 62 3.03 1.20 11.89
C PRO A 62 2.26 1.27 13.22
N TYR A 63 1.87 0.11 13.74
CA TYR A 63 1.28 -0.03 15.09
C TYR A 63 2.07 0.74 16.15
N SER A 64 3.40 0.69 16.09
CA SER A 64 4.28 1.37 17.06
C SER A 64 4.03 2.88 17.16
N LYS A 65 3.54 3.51 16.08
CA LYS A 65 3.19 4.92 15.96
C LYS A 65 1.73 5.19 16.30
N THR A 66 0.79 4.47 15.69
CA THR A 66 -0.65 4.77 15.81
C THR A 66 -1.29 4.17 17.07
N LYS A 67 -0.75 3.04 17.54
CA LYS A 67 -1.35 2.16 18.55
C LYS A 67 -2.77 1.70 18.18
N ILE A 68 -3.14 1.79 16.90
CA ILE A 68 -4.33 1.17 16.34
C ILE A 68 -3.95 -0.28 16.04
N SER A 69 -4.79 -1.21 16.47
CA SER A 69 -4.65 -2.63 16.15
C SER A 69 -5.69 -2.98 15.09
N LEU A 70 -5.30 -3.72 14.07
CA LEU A 70 -6.17 -4.19 13.02
C LEU A 70 -6.59 -5.62 13.33
N ASN A 71 -7.89 -5.87 13.45
CA ASN A 71 -8.39 -7.21 13.73
C ASN A 71 -8.16 -8.14 12.52
N ASN A 72 -7.52 -9.28 12.73
CA ASN A 72 -7.20 -10.24 11.66
C ASN A 72 -8.44 -10.82 10.96
N ASP A 73 -9.57 -10.87 11.66
CA ASP A 73 -10.85 -11.45 11.21
C ASP A 73 -11.88 -10.41 10.77
N GLY A 74 -11.46 -9.15 10.59
CA GLY A 74 -12.31 -8.09 10.05
C GLY A 74 -12.18 -6.79 10.82
N GLU A 75 -11.96 -5.70 10.10
CA GLU A 75 -11.78 -4.36 10.65
C GLU A 75 -12.41 -3.32 9.72
N THR A 76 -12.66 -2.13 10.25
CA THR A 76 -12.88 -0.94 9.44
C THR A 76 -12.01 0.20 9.94
N ILE A 77 -11.07 0.62 9.09
CA ILE A 77 -10.25 1.79 9.33
C ILE A 77 -10.79 2.96 8.50
N SER A 78 -10.88 4.13 9.11
CA SER A 78 -11.48 5.34 8.53
C SER A 78 -10.55 6.54 8.70
N LEU A 79 -10.34 7.27 7.60
CA LEU A 79 -9.57 8.50 7.56
C LEU A 79 -10.53 9.69 7.54
N PHE A 80 -10.35 10.62 8.48
CA PHE A 80 -11.11 11.86 8.57
C PHE A 80 -10.19 13.07 8.41
N ASP A 81 -10.68 14.12 7.78
CA ASP A 81 -9.94 15.38 7.65
C ASP A 81 -10.01 16.24 8.93
N GLY A 82 -9.38 17.42 8.87
CA GLY A 82 -9.35 18.36 10.00
C GLY A 82 -10.69 19.01 10.33
N SER A 83 -11.70 18.90 9.46
CA SER A 83 -13.08 19.33 9.72
C SER A 83 -13.93 18.21 10.34
N GLY A 84 -13.42 16.97 10.33
CA GLY A 84 -14.12 15.78 10.80
C GLY A 84 -14.92 15.07 9.71
N GLU A 85 -14.76 15.46 8.44
CA GLU A 85 -15.39 14.79 7.31
C GLU A 85 -14.64 13.51 6.95
N LEU A 86 -15.39 12.47 6.57
CA LEU A 86 -14.82 11.19 6.12
C LEU A 86 -14.15 11.37 4.75
N VAL A 87 -12.86 11.06 4.68
CA VAL A 87 -12.05 11.16 3.45
C VAL A 87 -11.98 9.82 2.72
N ASP A 88 -11.66 8.75 3.44
CA ASP A 88 -11.58 7.39 2.89
C ASP A 88 -11.79 6.34 3.99
N SER A 89 -12.14 5.13 3.58
CA SER A 89 -12.26 3.98 4.47
C SER A 89 -11.77 2.70 3.79
N LEU A 90 -11.25 1.80 4.61
CA LEU A 90 -10.92 0.43 4.24
C LEU A 90 -11.64 -0.49 5.21
N SER A 91 -12.44 -1.42 4.68
CA SER A 91 -13.18 -2.42 5.46
C SER A 91 -12.98 -3.81 4.87
N TYR A 92 -12.81 -4.80 5.73
CA TYR A 92 -12.75 -6.23 5.38
C TYR A 92 -13.45 -7.06 6.46
N GLN A 93 -13.99 -8.23 6.08
CA GLN A 93 -14.83 -9.07 6.95
C GLN A 93 -14.36 -10.54 7.04
N ASP A 94 -13.32 -10.90 6.29
CA ASP A 94 -12.76 -12.26 6.30
C ASP A 94 -11.44 -12.29 7.06
N SER A 95 -11.11 -13.46 7.62
CA SER A 95 -9.79 -13.75 8.14
C SER A 95 -8.74 -13.63 7.02
N LEU A 96 -7.76 -12.75 7.23
CA LEU A 96 -6.63 -12.59 6.33
C LEU A 96 -5.49 -13.53 6.74
N GLY A 97 -4.94 -14.26 5.77
CA GLY A 97 -3.78 -15.10 5.99
C GLY A 97 -2.56 -14.27 6.44
N GLU A 98 -1.67 -14.88 7.22
CA GLU A 98 -0.44 -14.24 7.65
C GLU A 98 0.35 -13.69 6.45
N GLY A 99 0.83 -12.44 6.56
CA GLY A 99 1.51 -11.70 5.50
C GLY A 99 0.59 -11.12 4.41
N THR A 100 -0.73 -11.25 4.51
CA THR A 100 -1.66 -10.73 3.50
C THR A 100 -1.98 -9.26 3.76
N SER A 101 -1.57 -8.37 2.85
CA SER A 101 -1.98 -6.97 2.83
C SER A 101 -3.14 -6.72 1.87
N LEU A 102 -3.87 -5.64 2.14
CA LEU A 102 -4.95 -5.10 1.33
C LEU A 102 -4.45 -3.84 0.65
N ILE A 103 -4.30 -3.84 -0.68
CA ILE A 103 -3.84 -2.71 -1.48
C ILE A 103 -5.00 -2.05 -2.23
N LYS A 104 -5.05 -0.72 -2.27
CA LYS A 104 -6.10 0.03 -2.97
C LYS A 104 -6.15 -0.38 -4.45
N SER A 105 -7.34 -0.57 -5.01
CA SER A 105 -7.55 -0.94 -6.40
C SER A 105 -8.60 -0.05 -7.07
N ASN A 106 -8.53 0.06 -8.40
CA ASN A 106 -9.55 0.73 -9.22
C ASN A 106 -10.60 -0.25 -9.77
N LEU A 107 -10.64 -1.48 -9.24
CA LEU A 107 -11.61 -2.52 -9.60
C LEU A 107 -12.92 -2.34 -8.83
N PRO A 108 -13.98 -3.11 -9.16
CA PRO A 108 -15.23 -3.08 -8.40
C PRO A 108 -15.01 -3.35 -6.90
N GLU A 109 -14.03 -4.20 -6.59
CA GLU A 109 -13.46 -4.32 -5.25
C GLU A 109 -12.41 -3.21 -5.05
N ASN A 110 -12.69 -2.27 -4.14
CA ASN A 110 -11.83 -1.12 -3.85
C ASN A 110 -10.45 -1.51 -3.29
N TYR A 111 -10.27 -2.75 -2.83
CA TYR A 111 -9.02 -3.29 -2.31
C TYR A 111 -8.79 -4.71 -2.79
N LEU A 112 -7.53 -5.04 -3.11
CA LEU A 112 -7.07 -6.37 -3.50
C LEU A 112 -6.17 -6.97 -2.43
N LYS A 113 -6.21 -8.29 -2.28
CA LYS A 113 -5.34 -9.05 -1.36
C LYS A 113 -4.01 -9.39 -2.03
N THR A 114 -2.90 -9.16 -1.36
CA THR A 114 -1.55 -9.52 -1.84
C THR A 114 -0.69 -10.03 -0.69
N ASN A 115 0.29 -10.90 -0.97
CA ASN A 115 1.30 -11.36 -0.01
C ASN A 115 2.63 -10.60 -0.15
N ARG A 116 2.60 -9.45 -0.82
CA ARG A 116 3.75 -8.59 -1.09
C ARG A 116 3.48 -7.18 -0.57
N PRO A 117 3.56 -6.97 0.76
CA PRO A 117 3.34 -5.66 1.32
C PRO A 117 4.38 -4.65 0.82
N THR A 118 3.96 -3.41 0.60
CA THR A 118 4.77 -2.33 0.01
C THR A 118 4.90 -1.11 0.92
N PRO A 119 5.34 -1.26 2.19
CA PRO A 119 5.39 -0.15 3.12
C PRO A 119 6.37 0.94 2.66
N GLY A 120 5.84 2.15 2.50
CA GLY A 120 6.52 3.36 2.03
C GLY A 120 6.64 3.47 0.51
N GLU A 121 6.09 2.53 -0.26
CA GLU A 121 6.38 2.36 -1.69
C GLU A 121 5.11 2.18 -2.52
N GLN A 122 5.26 2.24 -3.84
CA GLN A 122 4.14 2.04 -4.76
C GLN A 122 3.65 0.58 -4.75
N ASN A 123 2.35 0.40 -4.54
CA ASN A 123 1.66 -0.90 -4.64
C ASN A 123 1.98 -1.62 -5.96
N VAL A 124 2.12 -2.95 -5.88
CA VAL A 124 2.36 -3.82 -7.04
C VAL A 124 1.25 -4.85 -7.19
N PHE A 125 0.82 -5.07 -8.44
CA PHE A 125 -0.14 -6.10 -8.79
C PHE A 125 0.56 -7.32 -9.39
N LEU A 126 0.00 -8.50 -9.11
CA LEU A 126 0.32 -9.72 -9.85
C LEU A 126 -0.71 -9.87 -10.96
N LYS A 127 -0.26 -9.73 -12.22
CA LYS A 127 -1.09 -10.02 -13.39
C LYS A 127 -1.02 -11.52 -13.68
N SER A 128 -2.17 -12.19 -13.71
CA SER A 128 -2.24 -13.57 -14.22
C SER A 128 -2.02 -13.58 -15.74
N GLU A 129 -1.29 -14.58 -16.26
CA GLU A 129 -0.93 -14.72 -17.68
C GLU A 129 -2.12 -14.70 -18.65
N ASN A 130 -3.34 -14.98 -18.17
CA ASN A 130 -4.55 -15.02 -18.99
C ASN A 130 -5.33 -13.69 -19.05
N GLY A 131 -4.74 -12.57 -18.59
CA GLY A 131 -5.21 -11.22 -18.92
C GLY A 131 -6.49 -10.71 -18.23
N GLU A 132 -7.19 -11.53 -17.44
CA GLU A 132 -8.54 -11.19 -16.95
C GLU A 132 -8.69 -11.19 -15.40
N SER A 133 -7.63 -11.43 -14.63
CA SER A 133 -7.76 -11.52 -13.16
C SER A 133 -6.52 -11.03 -12.43
N PHE A 134 -6.74 -10.06 -11.54
CA PHE A 134 -5.86 -9.76 -10.42
C PHE A 134 -6.06 -10.87 -9.40
N LEU A 135 -5.00 -11.61 -9.09
CA LEU A 135 -5.09 -12.81 -8.27
C LEU A 135 -5.40 -12.44 -6.81
N ASP A 136 -6.39 -13.10 -6.23
CA ASP A 136 -6.47 -13.30 -4.78
C ASP A 136 -5.19 -14.05 -4.37
N GLY A 137 -4.36 -13.42 -3.54
CA GLY A 137 -3.03 -13.92 -3.14
C GLY A 137 -3.04 -15.34 -2.56
N ASN A 138 -4.19 -15.88 -2.19
CA ASN A 138 -4.35 -17.24 -1.68
C ASN A 138 -4.40 -18.36 -2.74
N LYS A 139 -4.45 -18.05 -4.05
CA LYS A 139 -4.50 -19.10 -5.11
C LYS A 139 -3.21 -19.26 -5.93
N ALA A 140 -2.13 -18.55 -5.58
CA ALA A 140 -0.88 -18.55 -6.35
C ALA A 140 0.34 -19.12 -5.61
N ILE A 141 0.15 -20.06 -4.69
CA ILE A 141 1.29 -20.70 -3.99
C ILE A 141 1.17 -22.23 -4.02
N ALA A 142 1.46 -22.79 -5.19
CA ALA A 142 2.33 -23.95 -5.36
C ALA A 142 2.64 -24.08 -6.87
N GLU A 143 3.92 -24.07 -7.24
CA GLU A 143 4.48 -24.47 -8.55
C GLU A 143 4.79 -23.43 -9.64
N ASN A 144 4.51 -22.13 -9.54
CA ASN A 144 4.86 -21.21 -10.66
C ASN A 144 5.47 -19.86 -10.25
N LEU A 145 6.56 -19.89 -9.47
CA LEU A 145 7.32 -18.70 -9.07
C LEU A 145 8.12 -18.03 -10.21
N SER A 146 7.81 -18.29 -11.48
CA SER A 146 8.65 -17.89 -12.63
C SER A 146 7.95 -17.07 -13.72
N SER A 147 6.63 -16.84 -13.68
CA SER A 147 5.96 -16.43 -14.94
C SER A 147 4.89 -15.33 -14.86
N GLY A 148 4.51 -14.85 -13.66
CA GLY A 148 3.63 -13.69 -13.52
C GLY A 148 4.37 -12.35 -13.63
N GLU A 149 3.88 -11.43 -14.48
CA GLU A 149 4.40 -10.06 -14.59
C GLU A 149 3.98 -9.24 -13.36
N ILE A 150 4.95 -8.69 -12.63
CA ILE A 150 4.72 -7.74 -11.54
C ILE A 150 4.49 -6.38 -12.18
N VAL A 151 3.28 -5.85 -12.07
CA VAL A 151 2.92 -4.55 -12.65
C VAL A 151 2.70 -3.55 -11.52
N PRO A 152 3.48 -2.45 -11.43
CA PRO A 152 3.20 -1.38 -10.49
C PRO A 152 1.80 -0.81 -10.73
N GLN A 153 1.05 -0.52 -9.67
CA GLN A 153 -0.25 0.12 -9.81
C GLN A 153 -0.07 1.47 -10.52
N PRO A 154 -0.75 1.75 -11.64
CA PRO A 154 -0.53 3.00 -12.37
C PRO A 154 -0.86 4.18 -11.45
N LEU A 155 0.16 5.01 -11.17
CA LEU A 155 -0.03 6.30 -10.52
C LEU A 155 -0.91 7.13 -11.45
N SER A 156 -2.16 7.40 -11.04
CA SER A 156 -3.17 7.98 -11.92
C SER A 156 -2.63 9.19 -12.70
N SER A 157 -2.47 8.96 -14.00
CA SER A 157 -2.16 9.97 -15.00
C SER A 157 -3.26 9.82 -16.03
N SER A 158 -4.19 10.77 -16.02
CA SER A 158 -5.08 10.99 -17.15
C SER A 158 -4.27 11.00 -18.45
N GLN A 159 -4.90 10.53 -19.54
CA GLN A 159 -4.39 10.45 -20.93
C GLN A 159 -3.81 9.06 -21.32
N VAL A 160 -4.70 8.09 -21.58
CA VAL A 160 -4.51 7.24 -22.77
C VAL A 160 -4.74 8.18 -23.96
N LEU A 161 -3.68 8.86 -24.42
CA LEU A 161 -3.71 9.49 -25.73
C LEU A 161 -3.50 8.36 -26.74
N ASP A 162 -4.58 8.02 -27.41
CA ASP A 162 -4.58 7.22 -28.63
C ASP A 162 -3.64 7.92 -29.63
N GLY A 163 -2.44 7.38 -29.77
CA GLY A 163 -1.34 8.03 -30.43
C GLY A 163 -0.44 7.00 -31.05
N SER A 164 -0.85 6.51 -32.22
CA SER A 164 0.01 5.86 -33.21
C SER A 164 1.38 6.54 -33.24
N LEU A 165 2.42 5.84 -32.79
CA LEU A 165 3.81 6.26 -32.96
C LEU A 165 4.58 5.12 -33.63
N SER A 166 4.57 5.18 -34.95
CA SER A 166 5.67 4.71 -35.78
C SER A 166 6.97 5.34 -35.30
N GLY A 167 7.96 4.51 -34.99
CA GLY A 167 9.40 4.82 -35.03
C GLY A 167 9.88 6.04 -34.23
N GLU A 168 10.56 5.79 -33.11
CA GLU A 168 12.02 5.93 -33.03
C GLU A 168 12.47 5.74 -31.57
N VAL A 169 13.50 4.90 -31.43
CA VAL A 169 14.17 4.58 -30.17
C VAL A 169 15.02 5.78 -29.76
N MET A 170 14.94 6.26 -28.52
CA MET A 170 16.08 6.69 -27.69
C MET A 170 15.60 7.33 -26.36
N GLY A 171 16.05 6.78 -25.23
CA GLY A 171 15.89 7.39 -23.91
C GLY A 171 15.84 6.38 -22.75
N VAL A 172 16.90 5.59 -22.54
CA VAL A 172 16.99 4.74 -21.36
C VAL A 172 17.26 5.62 -20.14
N GLY A 173 16.22 5.78 -19.32
CA GLY A 173 16.27 6.51 -18.05
C GLY A 173 17.10 5.77 -17.02
N ILE A 174 18.04 6.50 -16.41
CA ILE A 174 18.83 6.05 -15.27
C ILE A 174 17.94 6.21 -14.03
N PHE A 175 17.21 5.16 -13.65
CA PHE A 175 16.56 5.04 -12.34
C PHE A 175 16.97 3.70 -11.73
N SER A 176 18.23 3.59 -11.32
CA SER A 176 18.74 2.41 -10.62
C SER A 176 19.83 2.82 -9.64
N VAL A 177 19.41 3.38 -8.50
CA VAL A 177 20.28 3.41 -7.29
C VAL A 177 19.47 3.27 -5.98
N PHE A 178 18.20 3.68 -5.91
CA PHE A 178 17.50 3.74 -4.61
C PHE A 178 16.96 2.40 -4.08
N VAL A 179 16.65 1.41 -4.93
CA VAL A 179 16.07 0.13 -4.49
C VAL A 179 17.08 -0.76 -3.75
N LEU A 180 18.38 -0.64 -4.06
CA LEU A 180 19.41 -1.53 -3.50
C LEU A 180 19.84 -1.16 -2.08
N THR A 181 19.78 0.11 -1.69
CA THR A 181 20.27 0.55 -0.36
C THR A 181 19.31 0.14 0.76
N PHE A 182 18.01 0.05 0.48
CA PHE A 182 17.00 -0.34 1.48
C PHE A 182 16.95 -1.85 1.74
N ILE A 183 17.09 -2.67 0.70
CA ILE A 183 17.21 -4.14 0.84
C ILE A 183 18.44 -4.49 1.69
N PHE A 184 19.57 -3.80 1.45
CA PHE A 184 20.77 -3.98 2.26
C PHE A 184 20.58 -3.50 3.71
N TRP A 185 19.87 -2.39 3.94
CA TRP A 185 19.62 -1.91 5.31
C TRP A 185 18.72 -2.87 6.11
N TYR A 186 17.65 -3.38 5.50
CA TYR A 186 16.74 -4.34 6.14
C TYR A 186 17.45 -5.68 6.44
N ALA A 187 18.25 -6.20 5.50
CA ALA A 187 19.04 -7.41 5.71
C ALA A 187 20.16 -7.22 6.75
N TYR A 188 20.85 -6.08 6.75
CA TYR A 188 21.93 -5.77 7.69
C TYR A 188 21.44 -5.68 9.15
N ARG A 189 20.25 -5.09 9.36
CA ARG A 189 19.65 -4.97 10.70
C ARG A 189 19.26 -6.34 11.30
N LYS A 190 18.91 -7.31 10.46
CA LYS A 190 18.54 -8.68 10.88
C LYS A 190 19.74 -9.54 11.30
N ILE A 191 20.95 -9.21 10.85
CA ILE A 191 22.18 -9.96 11.17
C ILE A 191 22.76 -9.58 12.55
N GLN A 192 22.52 -8.35 13.02
CA GLN A 192 23.07 -7.85 14.30
C GLN A 192 22.22 -8.18 15.53
N SER A 193 21.08 -8.86 15.36
CA SER A 193 20.15 -9.23 16.44
C SER A 193 20.24 -10.71 16.85
N VAL A 194 21.37 -11.38 16.56
CA VAL A 194 21.67 -12.77 16.97
C VAL A 194 22.93 -12.77 17.84
#